data_AF-A0A6J6F7H0-F1
#
_entry.id   AF-A0A6J6F7H0-F1
#
_cell.length_a   1.000
_cell.length_b   1.000
_cell.length_c   1.000
_cell.angle_alpha   90.00
_cell.angle_beta   90.00
_cell.angle_gamma   90.00
#
_symmetry.space_group_name_H-M   'P 1'
#
loop_
_entity.id
_entity.type
_entity.pdbx_description
1 polymer ?
#
loop_
_entity_poly.entity_id
_entity_poly.type
_entity_poly.pdbx_seq_one_letter_code
_entity_poly.pdbx_strand_id
1 'polypeptide(L)'
;MIINYLAEAGHGEEEMSFWDEVISITFDPAHIIGEVFWQVVFDVVLVAFIYGIVFKKWILPKLRHQLHKEIDQEHGIEHHDDHIHIKGAKDHD
;
A
#
# COMPACT_ATOMS: atom_id res chain seq x y z
N MET A 1 12.25 0.25 42.58
CA MET A 1 13.44 -0.54 42.16
C MET A 1 13.57 -0.60 40.64
N ILE A 2 12.48 -0.80 39.88
CA ILE A 2 12.51 -0.77 38.40
C ILE A 2 12.82 0.64 37.83
N ILE A 3 12.31 1.70 38.47
CA ILE A 3 12.52 3.09 38.02
C ILE A 3 14.00 3.52 38.09
N ASN A 4 14.75 3.07 39.11
CA ASN A 4 16.17 3.42 39.25
C ASN A 4 17.03 2.72 38.19
N TYR A 5 16.67 1.50 37.78
CA TYR A 5 17.41 0.72 36.78
C TYR A 5 17.30 1.32 35.37
N LEU A 6 16.18 1.96 35.06
CA LEU A 6 15.98 2.67 33.79
C LEU A 6 16.69 4.04 33.75
N ALA A 7 16.85 4.69 34.91
CA ALA A 7 17.57 5.95 35.03
C ALA A 7 19.10 5.78 35.02
N GLU A 8 19.62 4.67 35.55
CA GLU A 8 21.06 4.34 35.52
C GLU A 8 21.57 3.97 34.12
N ALA A 9 20.70 3.48 33.23
CA ALA A 9 21.05 3.17 31.85
C ALA A 9 21.30 4.41 30.96
N GLY A 10 20.98 5.62 31.45
CA GLY A 10 21.07 6.87 30.68
C GLY A 10 22.19 7.83 31.09
N HIS A 11 23.07 7.48 32.04
CA HIS A 11 24.04 8.43 32.63
C HIS A 11 25.47 7.87 32.75
N GLY A 12 25.90 7.08 31.77
CA GLY A 12 27.27 6.61 31.61
C GLY A 12 27.85 7.01 30.25
N GLU A 13 27.62 8.24 29.80
CA GLU A 13 28.16 8.71 28.53
C GLU A 13 29.62 9.17 28.74
N GLU A 14 30.57 8.27 28.50
CA GLU A 14 31.81 8.72 27.86
C GLU A 14 31.40 9.35 26.52
N GLU A 15 31.83 10.58 26.22
CA GLU A 15 31.55 11.23 24.93
C GLU A 15 32.09 10.36 23.79
N MET A 16 31.23 9.50 23.23
CA MET A 16 31.58 8.69 22.07
C MET A 16 31.72 9.61 20.86
N SER A 17 32.74 9.35 20.04
CA SER A 17 32.85 10.01 18.73
C SER A 17 31.61 9.70 17.90
N PHE A 18 31.16 10.65 17.08
CA PHE A 18 30.01 10.48 16.18
C PHE A 18 30.07 9.18 15.37
N TRP A 19 31.26 8.79 14.89
CA TRP A 19 31.44 7.56 14.12
C TRP A 19 31.31 6.29 14.97
N ASP A 20 31.71 6.36 16.24
CA ASP A 20 31.57 5.25 17.17
C ASP A 20 30.09 5.05 17.52
N GLU A 21 29.35 6.14 17.71
CA GLU A 21 27.90 6.11 17.91
C GLU A 21 27.18 5.51 16.69
N VAL A 22 27.47 5.97 15.48
CA VAL A 22 26.88 5.43 14.24
C VAL A 22 27.15 3.94 14.09
N ILE A 23 28.39 3.51 14.31
CA ILE A 23 28.76 2.08 14.23
C ILE A 23 28.01 1.29 15.30
N SER A 24 27.93 1.82 16.53
CA SER A 24 27.27 1.14 17.65
C SER A 24 25.78 0.93 17.40
N ILE A 25 25.07 1.94 16.87
CA ILE A 25 23.65 1.87 16.55
C ILE A 25 23.42 0.96 15.34
N THR A 26 24.27 1.06 14.31
CA THR A 26 24.14 0.26 13.07
C THR A 26 24.23 -1.24 13.34
N PHE A 27 25.08 -1.66 14.28
CA PHE A 27 25.26 -3.07 14.62
C PHE A 27 24.49 -3.50 15.89
N ASP A 28 23.71 -2.60 16.50
CA ASP A 28 22.86 -2.94 17.64
C ASP A 28 21.71 -3.87 17.19
N PRO A 29 21.64 -5.12 17.71
CA PRO A 29 20.59 -6.05 17.32
C PRO A 29 19.18 -5.54 17.64
N ALA A 30 19.01 -4.77 18.72
CA ALA A 30 17.70 -4.24 19.08
C ALA A 30 17.24 -3.16 18.09
N HIS A 31 18.15 -2.24 17.73
CA HIS A 31 17.90 -1.23 16.69
C HIS A 31 17.55 -1.86 15.35
N ILE A 32 18.35 -2.83 14.87
CA ILE A 32 18.11 -3.53 13.60
C ILE A 32 16.73 -4.18 13.58
N ILE A 33 16.33 -4.87 14.64
CA ILE A 33 15.00 -5.51 14.72
C ILE A 33 13.89 -4.46 14.71
N GLY A 34 14.10 -3.34 15.40
CA GLY A 34 13.17 -2.21 15.41
C GLY A 34 13.00 -1.59 14.02
N GLU A 35 14.09 -1.37 13.29
CA GLU A 35 14.06 -0.87 11.92
C GLU A 35 13.36 -1.83 10.96
N VAL A 36 13.65 -3.13 11.05
CA VAL A 36 12.97 -4.15 10.22
C VAL A 36 11.47 -4.17 10.50
N PHE A 37 11.07 -4.12 11.77
CA PHE A 37 9.65 -4.04 12.14
C PHE A 37 8.99 -2.78 11.58
N TRP A 38 9.63 -1.62 11.74
CA TRP A 38 9.11 -0.36 11.22
C TRP A 38 9.02 -0.35 9.70
N GLN A 39 10.02 -0.90 9.01
CA GLN A 39 10.03 -1.02 7.54
C GLN A 39 8.85 -1.85 7.05
N VAL A 40 8.57 -3.00 7.69
CA VAL A 40 7.43 -3.84 7.34
C VAL A 40 6.11 -3.09 7.52
N VAL A 41 5.94 -2.38 8.63
CA VAL A 41 4.74 -1.56 8.88
C VAL A 41 4.58 -0.49 7.80
N PHE A 42 5.66 0.22 7.48
CA PHE A 42 5.65 1.24 6.45
C PHE A 42 5.29 0.66 5.08
N ASP A 43 5.89 -0.46 4.69
CA ASP A 43 5.64 -1.11 3.40
C ASP A 43 4.18 -1.54 3.27
N VAL A 44 3.59 -2.12 4.33
CA VAL A 44 2.16 -2.48 4.35
C VAL A 44 1.28 -1.25 4.13
N VAL A 45 1.57 -0.15 4.83
CA VAL A 45 0.83 1.11 4.68
C VAL A 45 0.98 1.68 3.27
N LEU A 46 2.20 1.68 2.73
CA LEU A 46 2.51 2.19 1.41
C LEU A 46 1.79 1.38 0.31
N VAL A 47 1.84 0.05 0.39
CA VAL A 47 1.14 -0.84 -0.55
C VAL A 47 -0.37 -0.65 -0.44
N ALA A 48 -0.92 -0.56 0.77
CA ALA A 48 -2.34 -0.30 0.97
C ALA A 48 -2.78 1.04 0.35
N PHE A 49 -1.96 2.09 0.51
CA PHE A 49 -2.21 3.40 -0.06
C PHE A 49 -2.16 3.39 -1.60
N ILE A 50 -1.12 2.79 -2.18
CA ILE A 50 -0.96 2.66 -3.63
C ILE A 50 -2.10 1.82 -4.22
N TYR A 51 -2.45 0.71 -3.59
CA TYR A 51 -3.58 -0.12 -4.03
C TYR A 51 -4.91 0.64 -3.95
N GLY A 52 -5.12 1.39 -2.88
CA GLY A 52 -6.32 2.22 -2.70
C GLY A 52 -6.44 3.33 -3.74
N ILE A 53 -5.37 4.06 -4.01
CA ILE A 53 -5.40 5.21 -4.92
C ILE A 53 -5.11 4.80 -6.35
N VAL A 54 -3.93 4.27 -6.64
CA VAL A 54 -3.51 3.98 -8.00
C VAL A 54 -4.37 2.87 -8.60
N PHE A 55 -4.49 1.74 -7.90
CA PHE A 55 -5.22 0.62 -8.47
C PHE A 55 -6.74 0.85 -8.47
N LYS A 56 -7.38 1.05 -7.32
CA LYS A 56 -8.84 1.17 -7.26
C LYS A 56 -9.38 2.44 -7.90
N LYS A 57 -8.72 3.60 -7.75
CA LYS A 57 -9.24 4.87 -8.26
C LYS A 57 -8.90 5.10 -9.72
N TRP A 58 -7.75 4.64 -10.21
CA TRP A 58 -7.29 4.97 -11.57
C TRP A 58 -7.28 3.78 -12.52
N ILE A 59 -6.69 2.65 -12.13
CA ILE A 59 -6.54 1.48 -13.01
C ILE A 59 -7.87 0.77 -13.20
N LEU A 60 -8.57 0.46 -12.09
CA LEU A 60 -9.82 -0.29 -12.11
C LEU A 60 -10.93 0.33 -12.99
N PRO A 61 -11.23 1.65 -12.96
CA PRO A 61 -12.24 2.20 -13.84
C PRO A 61 -11.85 2.14 -15.33
N LYS A 62 -10.56 2.34 -15.64
CA LYS A 62 -10.07 2.22 -17.02
C LYS A 62 -10.22 0.79 -17.54
N LEU A 63 -9.78 -0.19 -16.75
CA LEU A 63 -9.89 -1.60 -17.10
C LEU A 63 -11.35 -2.03 -17.22
N ARG A 64 -12.21 -1.60 -16.28
CA ARG A 64 -13.64 -1.90 -16.32
C ARG A 64 -14.30 -1.34 -17.58
N HIS A 65 -13.98 -0.11 -17.95
CA HIS A 65 -14.55 0.51 -19.15
C HIS A 65 -14.12 -0.19 -20.43
N GLN A 66 -12.83 -0.56 -20.52
CA GLN A 66 -12.31 -1.33 -21.66
C GLN A 66 -12.97 -2.71 -21.76
N LEU A 67 -13.12 -3.41 -20.62
CA LEU A 67 -13.72 -4.73 -20.58
C LEU A 67 -15.20 -4.71 -20.95
N HIS A 68 -15.98 -3.72 -20.45
CA HIS A 68 -17.38 -3.58 -20.87
C HIS A 68 -17.48 -3.35 -22.38
N LYS A 69 -16.65 -2.45 -22.93
CA LYS A 69 -16.64 -2.18 -24.36
C LYS A 69 -16.31 -3.42 -25.21
N GLU A 70 -15.36 -4.24 -24.77
CA GLU A 70 -14.99 -5.47 -25.48
C GLU A 70 -16.11 -6.52 -25.42
N ILE A 71 -16.70 -6.71 -24.24
CA ILE A 71 -17.84 -7.63 -24.05
C ILE A 71 -19.05 -7.18 -24.88
N ASP A 72 -19.35 -5.88 -24.88
CA ASP A 72 -20.47 -5.31 -25.63
C ASP A 72 -20.29 -5.53 -27.14
N GLN A 73 -19.05 -5.39 -27.64
CA GLN A 73 -18.73 -5.67 -29.05
C GLN A 73 -18.89 -7.15 -29.40
N GLU A 74 -18.45 -8.07 -28.53
CA GLU A 74 -18.59 -9.51 -28.74
C GLU A 74 -20.06 -9.95 -28.73
N HIS A 75 -20.87 -9.36 -27.85
CA HIS A 75 -22.26 -9.74 -27.65
C HIS A 75 -23.26 -8.88 -28.45
N GLY A 76 -22.76 -7.97 -29.29
CA GLY A 76 -23.60 -7.11 -30.14
C GLY A 76 -24.53 -6.17 -29.33
N ILE A 77 -24.07 -5.74 -28.15
CA ILE A 77 -24.78 -4.83 -27.26
C ILE A 77 -24.41 -3.40 -27.67
N GLU A 78 -25.42 -2.59 -28.02
CA GLU A 78 -25.26 -1.18 -28.39
C GLU A 78 -25.93 -0.31 -27.32
N HIS A 79 -25.14 0.47 -26.60
CA HIS A 79 -25.61 1.41 -25.60
C HIS A 79 -25.96 2.76 -26.26
N HIS A 80 -27.24 3.14 -26.25
CA HIS A 80 -27.70 4.50 -26.51
C HIS A 80 -27.88 5.27 -25.19
N ASP A 81 -27.90 6.60 -25.25
CA ASP A 81 -27.99 7.46 -24.05
C ASP A 81 -29.25 7.21 -23.20
N ASP A 82 -30.29 6.60 -23.77
CA ASP A 82 -31.59 6.36 -23.17
C ASP A 82 -32.00 4.87 -23.07
N HIS A 83 -31.33 3.94 -23.77
CA HIS A 83 -31.62 2.50 -23.73
C HIS A 83 -30.49 1.62 -24.28
N ILE A 84 -30.58 0.30 -24.04
CA ILE A 84 -29.59 -0.71 -24.48
C ILE A 84 -30.23 -1.60 -25.55
N HIS A 85 -29.60 -1.73 -26.72
CA HIS A 85 -29.99 -2.66 -27.78
C HIS A 85 -29.13 -3.93 -27.74
N ILE A 86 -29.76 -5.10 -27.86
CA ILE A 86 -29.06 -6.39 -27.97
C ILE A 86 -29.40 -6.99 -29.32
N LYS A 87 -28.43 -7.08 -30.23
CA LYS A 87 -28.66 -7.67 -31.55
C LYS A 87 -29.03 -9.16 -31.42
N GLY A 88 -30.30 -9.49 -31.72
CA GLY A 88 -30.82 -10.86 -31.76
C GLY A 88 -31.76 -11.24 -30.61
N ALA A 89 -31.96 -10.38 -29.62
CA ALA A 89 -33.09 -10.53 -28.71
C ALA A 89 -34.37 -10.10 -29.45
N LYS A 90 -35.35 -10.99 -29.57
CA LYS A 90 -36.70 -10.59 -30.01
C LYS A 90 -37.25 -9.66 -28.96
N ASP A 91 -37.57 -8.43 -29.36
CA ASP A 91 -38.42 -7.53 -28.58
C ASP A 91 -39.69 -8.31 -28.20
N HIS A 92 -39.88 -8.54 -26.90
CA HIS A 92 -41.15 -8.98 -26.35
C HIS A 92 -41.90 -7.71 -25.94
N ASP A 93 -42.87 -7.34 -26.78
CA ASP A 93 -43.93 -6.35 -26.47
C ASP A 93 -44.65 -6.68 -25.15
#